data_AF-I3NDW2-F1
#
_entry.id   AF-I3NDW2-F1
#
_cell.length_a   1.000
_cell.length_b   1.000
_cell.length_c   1.000
_cell.angle_alpha   90.00
_cell.angle_beta   90.00
_cell.angle_gamma   90.00
#
_symmetry.space_group_name_H-M   'P 1'
#
loop_
_entity.id
_entity.type
_entity.pdbx_description
1 polymer ?
#
loop_
_entity_poly.entity_id
_entity_poly.type
_entity_poly.pdbx_seq_one_letter_code
_entity_poly.pdbx_strand_id
1 'polypeptide(L)'
;METGPCSNSSNGKESHEICSPGLLVFAGCSEQDANLAKQFWLGASMYPTNESQLVLSRGSSQRLPVARPTKNSVAEKSHLQHIPFENKKVTDFIANTLRIQESEEKMKYLQKAKKRDEILQLLRKQREERITKELISLPYKPKSKEHKAKEEVSETDKEDQEEVKALR
;
A
#
# COMPACT_ATOMS: atom_id res chain seq x y z
N MET A 1 18.65 66.29 21.74
CA MET A 1 19.33 65.99 23.02
C MET A 1 18.36 65.11 23.79
N GLU A 2 18.56 63.82 24.07
CA GLU A 2 19.78 63.07 24.35
C GLU A 2 19.69 61.60 23.92
N THR A 3 20.85 60.97 23.81
CA THR A 3 21.15 59.62 23.34
C THR A 3 21.59 58.70 24.48
N GLY A 4 21.13 57.43 24.48
CA GLY A 4 21.83 56.25 25.03
C GLY A 4 21.61 55.91 26.52
N PRO A 5 22.02 54.71 27.01
CA PRO A 5 22.86 53.70 26.35
C PRO A 5 22.24 52.28 26.25
N CYS A 6 22.77 51.53 25.30
CA CYS A 6 22.70 50.07 25.19
C CYS A 6 23.51 49.43 26.33
N SER A 7 22.93 48.44 27.02
CA SER A 7 23.71 47.54 27.88
C SER A 7 23.29 46.09 27.60
N ASN A 8 24.16 45.40 26.86
CA ASN A 8 24.20 43.95 26.80
C ASN A 8 24.72 43.46 28.15
N SER A 9 23.93 42.68 28.89
CA SER A 9 24.45 41.79 29.93
C SER A 9 24.14 40.34 29.54
N SER A 10 25.08 39.79 28.77
CA SER A 10 25.37 38.36 28.77
C SER A 10 25.64 37.93 30.21
N ASN A 11 24.83 37.03 30.76
CA ASN A 11 25.38 35.94 31.56
C ASN A 11 24.41 34.76 31.65
N GLY A 12 24.96 33.60 31.30
CA GLY A 12 24.27 32.36 31.12
C GLY A 12 23.57 31.86 32.37
N LYS A 13 22.32 31.46 32.19
CA LYS A 13 21.82 30.22 32.77
C LYS A 13 21.27 29.42 31.61
N GLU A 14 22.19 28.83 30.86
CA GLU A 14 21.89 27.65 30.07
C GLU A 14 21.57 26.57 31.09
N SER A 15 20.30 26.51 31.50
CA SER A 15 19.77 25.31 32.12
C SER A 15 19.78 24.28 31.02
N HIS A 16 20.87 23.53 30.93
CA HIS A 16 20.86 22.21 30.34
C HIS A 16 19.79 21.43 31.10
N GLU A 17 18.56 21.45 30.58
CA GLU A 17 17.58 20.43 30.88
C GLU A 17 18.20 19.13 30.40
N ILE A 18 18.78 18.41 31.35
CA ILE A 18 19.17 17.03 31.17
C ILE A 18 17.86 16.30 30.84
N CYS A 19 17.64 16.10 29.55
CA CYS A 19 16.53 15.33 29.02
C CYS A 19 16.61 13.96 29.67
N SER A 20 15.70 13.71 30.62
CA SER A 20 15.56 12.39 31.21
C SER A 20 15.15 11.44 30.08
N PRO A 21 15.84 10.30 29.90
CA PRO A 21 15.54 9.38 28.80
C PRO A 21 14.16 8.75 29.04
N GLY A 22 13.12 9.40 28.53
CA GLY A 22 11.74 8.94 28.69
C GLY A 22 10.63 9.99 28.57
N LEU A 23 10.91 11.30 28.66
CA LEU A 23 9.86 12.31 28.49
C LEU A 23 9.92 12.92 27.08
N LEU A 24 9.01 12.49 26.21
CA LEU A 24 8.79 13.15 24.92
C LEU A 24 8.16 14.53 25.17
N VAL A 25 9.00 15.55 25.40
CA VAL A 25 8.58 16.94 25.53
C VAL A 25 8.60 17.59 24.15
N PHE A 26 7.42 17.98 23.66
CA PHE A 26 7.28 18.76 22.42
C PHE A 26 7.67 20.22 22.68
N ALA A 27 8.96 20.50 22.77
CA ALA A 27 9.46 21.86 22.95
C ALA A 27 9.41 22.65 21.62
N GLY A 28 8.86 23.88 21.66
CA GLY A 28 8.78 24.76 20.48
C GLY A 28 7.67 24.44 19.49
N CYS A 29 6.84 23.44 19.75
CA CYS A 29 5.67 23.09 18.94
C CYS A 29 4.42 23.83 19.44
N SER A 30 3.47 24.12 18.55
CA SER A 30 2.16 24.61 18.98
C SER A 30 1.42 23.53 19.77
N GLU A 31 0.48 23.91 20.64
CA GLU A 31 -0.32 22.95 21.41
C GLU A 31 -1.13 22.03 20.48
N GLN A 32 -1.57 22.55 19.33
CA GLN A 32 -2.25 21.81 18.28
C GLN A 32 -1.37 20.69 17.72
N ASP A 33 -0.10 20.99 17.44
CA ASP A 33 0.85 20.01 16.90
C ASP A 33 1.19 18.93 17.92
N ALA A 34 1.37 19.33 19.18
CA ALA A 34 1.61 18.38 20.27
C ALA A 34 0.43 17.42 20.45
N ASN A 35 -0.81 17.90 20.31
CA ASN A 35 -2.00 17.07 20.38
C ASN A 35 -2.13 16.12 19.19
N LEU A 36 -1.80 16.58 17.98
CA LEU A 36 -1.78 15.74 16.78
C LEU A 36 -0.73 14.63 16.91
N ALA A 37 0.48 14.97 17.36
CA ALA A 37 1.54 14.00 17.56
C ALA A 37 1.17 12.94 18.62
N LYS A 38 0.50 13.34 19.71
CA LYS A 38 -0.05 12.39 20.70
C LYS A 38 -1.08 11.45 20.07
N GLN A 39 -2.02 11.96 19.28
CA GLN A 39 -3.02 11.15 18.59
C GLN A 39 -2.38 10.16 17.62
N PHE A 40 -1.39 10.61 16.85
CA PHE A 40 -0.61 9.76 15.96
C PHE A 40 0.10 8.64 16.72
N TRP A 41 0.78 8.97 17.82
CA TRP A 41 1.54 7.99 18.60
C TRP A 41 0.64 6.99 19.31
N LEU A 42 -0.52 7.42 19.80
CA LEU A 42 -1.56 6.54 20.31
C LEU A 42 -2.07 5.58 19.22
N GLY A 43 -2.31 6.08 18.00
CA GLY A 43 -2.70 5.24 16.87
C GLY A 43 -1.63 4.22 16.45
N ALA A 44 -0.36 4.65 16.43
CA ALA A 44 0.77 3.80 16.05
C ALA A 44 1.13 2.76 17.13
N SER A 45 0.84 3.03 18.41
CA SER A 45 1.10 2.11 19.52
C SER A 45 -0.06 1.14 19.80
N MET A 46 -1.25 1.39 19.24
CA MET A 46 -2.38 0.49 19.36
C MET A 46 -2.23 -0.71 18.41
N TYR A 47 -1.81 -1.83 19.01
CA TYR A 47 -1.62 -3.16 18.41
C TYR A 47 -0.58 -3.22 17.27
N PRO A 48 0.37 -4.18 17.30
CA PRO A 48 1.12 -4.51 16.09
C PRO A 48 0.13 -4.80 14.98
N THR A 49 0.32 -4.20 13.79
CA THR A 49 -0.50 -4.53 12.63
C THR A 49 -0.50 -6.06 12.45
N ASN A 50 -1.64 -6.62 12.09
CA ASN A 50 -1.90 -8.08 12.09
C ASN A 50 -0.89 -8.91 11.27
N GLU A 51 -0.08 -8.24 10.43
CA GLU A 51 1.06 -8.76 9.70
C GLU A 51 2.25 -9.19 10.58
N SER A 52 2.38 -8.66 11.81
CA SER A 52 3.41 -9.08 12.78
C SER A 52 2.94 -10.16 13.75
N GLN A 53 1.65 -10.50 13.75
CA GLN A 53 1.18 -11.67 14.47
C GLN A 53 1.64 -12.87 13.67
N LEU A 54 2.70 -13.55 14.12
CA LEU A 54 2.92 -14.95 13.76
C LEU A 54 1.64 -15.68 14.17
N VAL A 55 0.72 -15.83 13.22
CA VAL A 55 -0.51 -16.58 13.39
C VAL A 55 -0.06 -17.98 13.76
N LEU A 56 -0.04 -18.26 15.06
CA LEU A 56 -0.18 -19.62 15.54
C LEU A 56 -1.53 -20.06 15.00
N SER A 57 -1.49 -20.69 13.82
CA SER A 57 -2.65 -21.26 13.17
C SER A 57 -3.45 -21.98 14.23
N ARG A 58 -4.74 -21.63 14.35
CA ARG A 58 -5.67 -22.11 15.36
C ARG A 58 -5.82 -23.64 15.19
N GLY A 59 -4.87 -24.39 15.72
CA GLY A 59 -4.65 -25.81 15.41
C GLY A 59 -3.21 -26.31 15.57
N SER A 60 -2.20 -25.44 15.69
CA SER A 60 -0.84 -25.86 16.04
C SER A 60 -0.75 -26.23 17.51
N SER A 61 -1.08 -27.48 17.81
CA SER A 61 -0.72 -28.12 19.08
C SER A 61 0.73 -28.59 19.02
N GLN A 62 1.67 -27.68 18.72
CA GLN A 62 3.11 -27.98 18.77
C GLN A 62 3.64 -27.89 20.21
N ARG A 63 2.87 -28.42 21.15
CA ARG A 63 3.35 -28.75 22.48
C ARG A 63 2.93 -30.17 22.75
N LEU A 64 3.92 -31.06 22.85
CA LEU A 64 3.73 -32.38 23.43
C LEU A 64 3.01 -32.20 24.78
N PRO A 65 2.00 -33.00 25.10
CA PRO A 65 1.28 -32.88 26.35
C PRO A 65 2.26 -33.05 27.52
N VAL A 66 2.53 -31.97 28.25
CA VAL A 66 3.29 -32.02 29.49
C VAL A 66 2.34 -32.52 30.57
N ALA A 67 2.63 -33.67 31.17
CA ALA A 67 1.86 -34.19 32.29
C ALA A 67 1.85 -33.15 33.42
N ARG A 68 0.68 -32.62 33.77
CA ARG A 68 0.50 -31.73 34.92
C ARG A 68 -0.50 -32.30 35.92
N PRO A 69 -0.22 -32.20 37.23
CA PRO A 69 -1.15 -32.58 38.25
C PRO A 69 -2.26 -31.52 38.37
N THR A 70 -3.47 -32.03 38.55
CA THR A 70 -4.69 -31.32 38.90
C THR A 70 -4.48 -30.31 40.04
N LYS A 71 -4.94 -29.06 39.87
CA LYS A 71 -5.73 -28.29 40.86
C LYS A 71 -6.06 -26.88 40.37
N ASN A 72 -7.37 -26.63 40.35
CA ASN A 72 -8.08 -25.41 40.77
C ASN A 72 -8.16 -24.22 39.80
N SER A 73 -9.39 -24.10 39.29
CA SER A 73 -10.04 -22.93 38.67
C SER A 73 -10.01 -21.69 39.56
N VAL A 74 -9.53 -20.56 39.03
CA VAL A 74 -10.04 -19.22 39.33
C VAL A 74 -10.05 -18.42 38.04
N ALA A 75 -11.25 -18.05 37.59
CA ALA A 75 -11.46 -17.19 36.43
C ALA A 75 -11.18 -15.73 36.82
N GLU A 76 -10.03 -15.21 36.42
CA GLU A 76 -9.69 -13.80 36.54
C GLU A 76 -10.33 -13.04 35.36
N LYS A 77 -11.48 -12.41 35.63
CA LYS A 77 -12.18 -11.55 34.67
C LYS A 77 -11.41 -10.24 34.55
N SER A 78 -10.65 -10.08 33.47
CA SER A 78 -10.02 -8.82 33.09
C SER A 78 -11.10 -7.77 32.76
N HIS A 79 -11.21 -6.80 33.65
CA HIS A 79 -12.07 -5.62 33.52
C HIS A 79 -11.45 -4.64 32.52
N LEU A 80 -11.56 -4.93 31.22
CA LEU A 80 -11.34 -3.93 30.18
C LEU A 80 -12.63 -3.13 30.02
N GLN A 81 -12.78 -2.05 30.78
CA GLN A 81 -13.76 -1.02 30.45
C GLN A 81 -13.35 -0.39 29.12
N HIS A 82 -13.99 -0.83 28.05
CA HIS A 82 -14.00 -0.10 26.78
C HIS A 82 -14.75 1.21 27.00
N ILE A 83 -14.01 2.32 27.14
CA ILE A 83 -14.59 3.66 27.17
C ILE A 83 -15.20 3.92 25.79
N PRO A 84 -16.53 4.04 25.63
CA PRO A 84 -17.13 4.42 24.37
C PRO A 84 -16.88 5.92 24.19
N PHE A 85 -15.90 6.28 23.37
CA PHE A 85 -15.67 7.66 22.99
C PHE A 85 -16.74 8.06 21.95
N GLU A 86 -17.89 8.52 22.45
CA GLU A 86 -19.05 9.00 21.68
C GLU A 86 -18.74 10.33 20.97
N ASN A 87 -17.91 10.29 19.94
CA ASN A 87 -17.72 11.42 19.03
C ASN A 87 -18.15 11.02 17.62
N LYS A 88 -19.46 10.88 17.38
CA LYS A 88 -20.04 10.59 16.04
C LYS A 88 -19.45 11.49 14.93
N LYS A 89 -19.17 12.75 15.26
CA LYS A 89 -18.54 13.72 14.36
C LYS A 89 -17.13 13.32 13.91
N VAL A 90 -16.35 12.69 14.79
CA VAL A 90 -14.97 12.24 14.49
C VAL A 90 -15.00 10.96 13.65
N THR A 91 -15.90 10.03 13.95
CA THR A 91 -16.09 8.82 13.13
C THR A 91 -16.56 9.16 11.71
N ASP A 92 -17.49 10.11 11.59
CA ASP A 92 -17.99 10.58 10.30
C ASP A 92 -16.89 11.29 9.49
N PHE A 93 -16.04 12.08 10.16
CA PHE A 93 -14.89 12.72 9.51
C PHE A 93 -13.89 11.69 8.96
N ILE A 94 -13.52 10.68 9.76
CA ILE A 94 -12.62 9.61 9.33
C ILE A 94 -13.22 8.84 8.14
N ALA A 95 -14.50 8.46 8.22
CA ALA A 95 -15.20 7.80 7.12
C ALA A 95 -15.19 8.65 5.84
N ASN A 96 -15.45 9.95 5.95
CA ASN A 96 -15.42 10.87 4.81
C ASN A 96 -14.03 10.99 4.19
N THR A 97 -12.97 11.09 5.01
CA THR A 97 -11.58 11.13 4.49
C THR A 97 -11.22 9.87 3.71
N LEU A 98 -11.60 8.69 4.20
CA LEU A 98 -11.38 7.42 3.49
C LEU A 98 -12.14 7.39 2.16
N ARG A 99 -13.41 7.83 2.14
CA ARG A 99 -14.20 7.87 0.91
C ARG A 99 -13.62 8.82 -0.14
N ILE A 100 -13.10 9.97 0.28
CA ILE A 100 -12.43 10.91 -0.63
C ILE A 100 -11.21 10.24 -1.24
N GLN A 101 -10.33 9.65 -0.42
CA GLN A 101 -9.14 8.94 -0.89
C GLN A 101 -9.48 7.81 -1.88
N GLU A 102 -10.45 6.96 -1.54
CA GLU A 102 -10.90 5.89 -2.44
C GLU A 102 -11.41 6.43 -3.79
N SER A 103 -12.13 7.56 -3.76
CA SER A 103 -12.67 8.16 -4.98
C SER A 103 -11.58 8.75 -5.87
N GLU A 104 -10.55 9.37 -5.28
CA GLU A 104 -9.38 9.89 -5.98
C GLU A 104 -8.57 8.76 -6.62
N GLU A 105 -8.35 7.67 -5.87
CA GLU A 105 -7.69 6.47 -6.38
C GLU A 105 -8.48 5.85 -7.55
N LYS A 106 -9.81 5.69 -7.39
CA LYS A 106 -10.67 5.18 -8.47
C LYS A 106 -10.58 6.04 -9.73
N MET A 107 -10.62 7.36 -9.61
CA MET A 107 -10.48 8.27 -10.75
C MET A 107 -9.12 8.13 -11.44
N LYS A 108 -8.04 8.01 -10.67
CA LYS A 108 -6.68 7.77 -11.19
C LYS A 108 -6.60 6.47 -11.98
N TYR A 109 -7.15 5.37 -11.47
CA TYR A 109 -7.15 4.09 -12.17
C TYR A 109 -8.04 4.11 -13.42
N LEU A 110 -9.18 4.80 -13.38
CA LEU A 110 -10.05 4.97 -14.54
C LEU A 110 -9.34 5.73 -15.66
N GLN A 111 -8.59 6.79 -15.35
CA GLN A 111 -7.79 7.51 -16.34
C GLN A 111 -6.68 6.62 -16.93
N LYS A 112 -6.02 5.80 -16.11
CA LYS A 112 -5.02 4.82 -16.58
C LYS A 112 -5.63 3.79 -17.52
N ALA A 113 -6.83 3.29 -17.23
CA ALA A 113 -7.54 2.34 -18.09
C ALA A 113 -7.85 2.95 -19.47
N LYS A 114 -8.37 4.19 -19.50
CA LYS A 114 -8.60 4.92 -20.76
C LYS A 114 -7.33 5.07 -21.59
N LYS A 115 -6.22 5.50 -20.98
CA LYS A 115 -4.92 5.60 -21.67
C LYS A 115 -4.45 4.25 -22.21
N ARG A 116 -4.64 3.17 -21.46
CA ARG A 116 -4.31 1.80 -21.91
C ARG A 116 -5.13 1.42 -23.13
N ASP A 117 -6.44 1.70 -23.11
CA ASP A 117 -7.33 1.37 -24.23
C ASP A 117 -6.96 2.17 -25.50
N GLU A 118 -6.62 3.45 -25.37
CA GLU A 118 -6.12 4.28 -26.46
C GLU A 118 -4.85 3.70 -27.10
N ILE A 119 -3.88 3.27 -26.27
CA ILE A 119 -2.64 2.63 -26.75
C ILE A 119 -2.95 1.32 -27.48
N LEU A 120 -3.84 0.49 -26.92
CA LEU A 120 -4.21 -0.78 -27.55
C LEU A 120 -4.91 -0.56 -28.90
N GLN A 121 -5.79 0.43 -29.01
CA GLN A 121 -6.42 0.80 -30.28
C GLN A 121 -5.39 1.26 -31.32
N LEU A 122 -4.43 2.10 -30.91
CA LEU A 122 -3.35 2.54 -31.80
C LEU A 122 -2.52 1.36 -32.32
N LEU A 123 -2.13 0.44 -31.45
CA LEU A 123 -1.35 -0.75 -31.83
C LEU A 123 -2.13 -1.66 -32.77
N ARG A 124 -3.44 -1.85 -32.55
CA ARG A 124 -4.31 -2.61 -33.47
C ARG A 124 -4.32 -1.98 -34.86
N LYS A 125 -4.51 -0.67 -34.93
CA LYS A 125 -4.49 0.08 -36.19
C LYS A 125 -3.15 -0.07 -36.92
N GLN A 126 -2.03 0.09 -36.21
CA GLN A 126 -0.69 -0.10 -36.79
C GLN A 126 -0.47 -1.52 -37.31
N ARG A 127 -0.99 -2.54 -36.60
CA ARG A 127 -0.92 -3.93 -37.04
C ARG A 127 -1.73 -4.16 -38.32
N GLU A 128 -2.95 -3.63 -38.39
CA GLU A 128 -3.80 -3.72 -39.58
C GLU A 128 -3.16 -3.01 -40.78
N GLU A 129 -2.59 -1.83 -40.58
CA GLU A 129 -1.82 -1.10 -41.61
C GLU A 129 -0.59 -1.88 -42.09
N ARG A 130 0.11 -2.57 -41.17
CA ARG A 130 1.24 -3.45 -41.56
C ARG A 130 0.74 -4.64 -42.40
N ILE A 131 -0.30 -5.33 -41.94
CA ILE A 131 -0.86 -6.50 -42.64
C ILE A 131 -1.32 -6.11 -44.04
N THR A 132 -2.03 -4.99 -44.19
CA THR A 132 -2.49 -4.51 -45.51
C THR A 132 -1.32 -4.19 -46.45
N LYS A 133 -0.27 -3.52 -45.97
CA LYS A 133 0.95 -3.26 -46.76
C LYS A 133 1.64 -4.55 -47.16
N GLU A 134 1.75 -5.51 -46.25
CA GLU A 134 2.36 -6.81 -46.52
C GLU A 134 1.56 -7.56 -47.58
N LEU A 135 0.24 -7.65 -47.45
CA LEU A 135 -0.66 -8.28 -48.42
C LEU A 135 -0.50 -7.72 -49.84
N ILE A 136 -0.36 -6.40 -49.97
CA ILE A 136 -0.13 -5.75 -51.27
C ILE A 136 1.27 -6.08 -51.81
N SER A 137 2.28 -6.18 -50.95
CA SER A 137 3.66 -6.46 -51.35
C SER A 137 3.92 -7.93 -51.69
N LEU A 138 3.14 -8.88 -51.12
CA LEU A 138 3.33 -10.32 -51.27
C LEU A 138 3.50 -10.77 -52.74
N PRO A 139 2.68 -10.32 -53.71
CA PRO A 139 2.81 -10.71 -55.11
C PRO A 139 4.07 -10.17 -55.80
N TYR A 140 4.65 -9.09 -55.28
CA TYR A 140 5.79 -8.38 -55.89
C TYR A 140 7.12 -8.67 -55.18
N LYS A 141 7.13 -9.49 -54.12
CA LYS A 141 8.37 -9.90 -53.46
C LYS A 141 9.22 -10.72 -54.43
N PRO A 142 10.46 -10.31 -54.74
CA PRO A 142 11.33 -11.07 -55.63
C PRO A 142 11.57 -12.45 -55.00
N LYS A 143 11.22 -13.50 -55.75
CA LYS A 143 11.51 -14.89 -55.41
C LYS A 143 13.04 -15.05 -55.25
N SER A 144 13.55 -14.91 -54.03
CA SER A 144 14.88 -15.44 -53.71
C SER A 144 14.84 -16.93 -54.01
N LYS A 145 15.84 -17.45 -54.73
CA LYS A 145 15.94 -18.88 -55.06
C LYS A 145 15.65 -19.71 -53.81
N GLU A 146 14.54 -20.42 -53.85
CA GLU A 146 14.03 -21.24 -52.76
C GLU A 146 15.06 -22.34 -52.46
N HIS A 147 15.89 -22.15 -51.43
CA HIS A 147 16.40 -23.30 -50.71
C HIS A 147 15.19 -23.85 -49.96
N LYS A 148 14.68 -25.01 -50.42
CA LYS A 148 13.61 -25.75 -49.74
C LYS A 148 13.99 -26.00 -48.27
N ALA A 149 13.58 -25.09 -47.38
CA ALA A 149 13.43 -25.38 -45.98
C ALA A 149 12.02 -25.94 -45.80
N LYS A 150 11.96 -27.10 -45.15
CA LYS A 150 10.76 -27.88 -44.92
C LYS A 150 9.69 -27.02 -44.24
N GLU A 151 8.45 -27.30 -44.61
CA GLU A 151 7.23 -26.93 -43.91
C GLU A 151 7.32 -27.42 -42.46
N GLU A 152 7.76 -26.54 -41.56
CA GLU A 152 7.67 -26.73 -40.12
C GLU A 152 6.55 -25.81 -39.64
N VAL A 153 5.33 -26.34 -39.71
CA VAL A 153 4.19 -25.80 -38.97
C VAL A 153 4.58 -25.87 -37.50
N SER A 154 4.89 -24.72 -36.91
CA SER A 154 5.17 -24.59 -35.47
C SER A 154 4.02 -25.19 -34.67
N GLU A 155 4.31 -26.24 -33.90
CA GLU A 155 3.38 -26.98 -33.02
C GLU A 155 2.53 -26.06 -32.13
N THR A 156 3.05 -24.89 -31.80
CA THR A 156 2.44 -23.89 -30.92
C THR A 156 1.11 -23.33 -31.42
N ASP A 157 0.91 -23.21 -32.74
CA ASP A 157 -0.34 -22.67 -33.29
C ASP A 157 -1.50 -23.69 -33.28
N LYS A 158 -1.21 -24.98 -33.11
CA LYS A 158 -2.23 -26.04 -33.04
C LYS A 158 -2.81 -26.18 -31.64
N GLU A 159 -1.97 -26.06 -30.61
CA GLU A 159 -2.36 -26.20 -29.21
C GLU A 159 -3.33 -25.08 -28.79
N ASP A 160 -3.04 -23.83 -29.16
CA ASP A 160 -3.91 -22.67 -28.91
C ASP A 160 -5.30 -22.80 -29.57
N GLN A 161 -5.40 -23.47 -30.73
CA GLN A 161 -6.69 -23.72 -31.38
C GLN A 161 -7.48 -24.88 -30.75
N GLU A 162 -6.79 -25.83 -30.14
CA GLU A 162 -7.39 -26.98 -29.48
C GLU A 162 -7.96 -26.59 -28.10
N GLU A 163 -7.24 -25.77 -27.33
CA GLU A 163 -7.74 -25.23 -26.06
C GLU A 163 -9.03 -24.41 -26.23
N VAL A 164 -9.10 -23.56 -27.26
CA VAL A 164 -10.30 -22.76 -27.54
C VAL A 164 -11.50 -23.62 -27.93
N LYS A 165 -11.29 -24.79 -28.52
CA LYS A 165 -12.37 -25.74 -28.84
C LYS A 165 -12.81 -26.57 -27.64
N ALA A 166 -11.90 -26.89 -26.72
CA ALA A 166 -12.21 -27.70 -25.53
C ALA A 166 -13.05 -26.95 -24.48
N LEU A 167 -13.07 -25.61 -24.52
CA LEU A 167 -13.86 -24.76 -23.61
C LEU A 167 -15.31 -24.50 -24.05
N ARG A 168 -15.78 -25.11 -25.14
CA ARG A 168 -17.12 -24.89 -25.70
C ARG A 168 -18.00 -26.12 -25.57
#